data_AF-A0A434EWP6-F1
#
_entry.id   AF-A0A434EWP6-F1
#
_cell.length_a   1.000
_cell.length_b   1.000
_cell.length_c   1.000
_cell.angle_alpha   90.00
_cell.angle_beta   90.00
_cell.angle_gamma   90.00
#
_symmetry.space_group_name_H-M   'P 1'
#
loop_
_entity.id
_entity.type
_entity.pdbx_description
1 polymer ?
#
loop_
_entity_poly.entity_id
_entity_poly.type
_entity_poly.pdbx_seq_one_letter_code
_entity_poly.pdbx_strand_id
1 'polypeptide(L)'
;MSDALKTSGMTRLRNYFLTGFVVCAPLAITAYIAWSLIGWVDSWVKPYIPVRYNPDTYLPFPVPGFGLIVALVLITLIGFLTANIVGRAIVNFGERLLGRMPLVRGIYGSLKQIFETVLSNKGDMFRQVGLVEYPRKGVWSLVFVASEKETEINQKLDQEGDPLIAVFMP
;
A
#
# COMPACT_ATOMS: atom_id res chain seq x y z
N MET A 1 35.88 22.09 -45.32
CA MET A 1 36.66 22.70 -44.24
C MET A 1 35.65 23.18 -43.21
N SER A 2 35.66 22.56 -42.03
CA SER A 2 34.55 22.51 -41.07
C SER A 2 34.33 23.83 -40.32
N ASP A 3 33.14 24.41 -40.46
CA ASP A 3 32.65 25.52 -39.64
C ASP A 3 32.32 25.05 -38.22
N ALA A 4 33.23 25.31 -37.28
CA ALA A 4 33.02 25.10 -35.86
C ALA A 4 32.23 26.30 -35.28
N LEU A 5 30.92 26.15 -35.17
CA LEU A 5 30.01 27.13 -34.57
C LEU A 5 30.47 27.49 -33.14
N LYS A 6 30.85 28.76 -32.95
CA LYS A 6 31.11 29.37 -31.63
C LYS A 6 29.85 29.23 -30.77
N THR A 7 29.86 28.30 -29.82
CA THR A 7 28.81 28.20 -28.80
C THR A 7 28.90 29.43 -27.89
N SER A 8 27.97 30.37 -28.07
CA SER A 8 27.82 31.59 -27.25
C SER A 8 27.80 31.26 -25.76
N GLY A 9 28.52 32.05 -24.93
CA GLY A 9 28.59 31.87 -23.48
C GLY A 9 27.20 31.86 -22.82
N MET A 10 26.22 32.56 -23.41
CA MET A 10 24.81 32.53 -23.01
C MET A 10 24.19 31.12 -23.11
N THR A 11 24.53 30.38 -24.17
CA THR A 11 24.06 29.01 -24.37
C THR A 11 24.61 28.07 -23.30
N ARG A 12 25.85 28.29 -22.85
CA ARG A 12 26.47 27.50 -21.78
C ARG A 12 25.84 27.78 -20.43
N LEU A 13 25.60 29.05 -20.09
CA LEU A 13 24.91 29.43 -18.85
C LEU A 13 23.49 28.86 -18.80
N ARG A 14 22.73 28.99 -19.90
CA ARG A 14 21.39 28.40 -20.02
C ARG A 14 21.42 26.88 -19.83
N ASN A 15 22.36 26.20 -20.48
CA ASN A 15 22.45 24.74 -20.35
C ASN A 15 22.79 24.32 -18.92
N TYR A 16 23.69 25.02 -18.22
CA TYR A 16 23.97 24.72 -16.81
C TYR A 16 22.78 24.99 -15.89
N PHE A 17 22.04 26.09 -16.09
CA PHE A 17 20.81 26.36 -15.34
C PHE A 17 19.75 25.28 -15.56
N LEU A 18 19.49 24.89 -16.82
CA LEU A 18 18.50 23.85 -17.14
C LEU A 18 18.90 22.49 -16.57
N THR A 19 20.17 22.12 -16.66
CA THR A 19 20.67 20.88 -16.05
C THR A 19 20.50 20.92 -14.53
N GLY A 20 20.86 22.03 -13.87
CA GLY A 20 20.68 22.20 -12.44
C GLY A 20 19.21 22.14 -12.01
N PHE A 21 18.32 22.78 -12.76
CA PHE A 21 16.88 22.75 -12.53
C PHE A 21 16.32 21.34 -12.66
N VAL A 22 16.67 20.60 -13.71
CA VAL A 22 16.21 19.21 -13.93
C VAL A 22 16.67 18.29 -12.80
N VAL A 23 17.88 18.48 -12.28
CA VAL A 23 18.40 17.70 -11.15
C VAL A 23 17.70 18.05 -9.84
N CYS A 24 17.41 19.33 -9.59
CA CYS A 24 16.78 19.78 -8.35
C CYS A 24 15.24 19.64 -8.36
N ALA A 25 14.61 19.60 -9.53
CA ALA A 25 13.16 19.58 -9.68
C ALA A 25 12.50 18.40 -8.94
N PRO A 26 12.99 17.15 -9.00
CA PRO A 26 12.40 16.04 -8.24
C PRO A 26 12.42 16.27 -6.73
N LEU A 27 13.52 16.82 -6.19
CA LEU A 27 13.64 17.12 -4.77
C LEU A 27 12.72 18.27 -4.35
N ALA A 28 12.63 19.32 -5.16
CA ALA A 28 11.73 20.43 -4.89
C ALA A 28 10.26 19.99 -4.95
N ILE A 29 9.89 19.17 -5.94
CA ILE A 29 8.53 18.63 -6.09
C ILE A 29 8.17 17.74 -4.91
N THR A 30 9.07 16.83 -4.50
CA THR A 30 8.82 15.96 -3.34
C THR A 30 8.69 16.75 -2.05
N ALA A 31 9.57 17.73 -1.81
CA ALA A 31 9.47 18.62 -0.64
C ALA A 31 8.16 19.43 -0.66
N TYR A 32 7.75 19.96 -1.81
CA TYR A 32 6.50 20.69 -1.97
C TYR A 32 5.27 19.80 -1.69
N ILE A 33 5.24 18.59 -2.26
CA ILE A 33 4.16 17.63 -2.03
C ILE A 33 4.10 17.25 -0.55
N ALA A 34 5.25 16.94 0.07
CA ALA A 34 5.31 16.58 1.48
C ALA A 34 4.78 17.72 2.37
N TRP A 35 5.24 18.96 2.14
CA TRP A 35 4.79 20.13 2.90
C TRP A 35 3.30 20.40 2.72
N SER A 36 2.80 20.29 1.48
CA SER A 36 1.38 20.47 1.15
C SER A 36 0.51 19.41 1.83
N LEU A 37 0.92 18.14 1.79
CA LEU A 37 0.21 17.04 2.46
C LEU A 37 0.18 17.22 3.97
N ILE A 38 1.31 17.59 4.59
CA ILE A 38 1.37 17.84 6.03
C ILE A 38 0.41 18.97 6.41
N GLY A 39 0.45 20.10 5.70
CA GLY A 39 -0.45 21.22 5.95
C GLY A 39 -1.92 20.86 5.74
N TRP A 40 -2.23 20.06 4.72
CA TRP A 40 -3.57 19.57 4.45
C TRP A 40 -4.07 18.66 5.58
N VAL A 41 -3.29 17.66 6.00
CA VAL A 41 -3.64 16.77 7.13
C VAL A 41 -3.80 17.57 8.42
N ASP A 42 -2.86 18.45 8.74
CA ASP A 42 -2.94 19.29 9.94
C ASP A 42 -4.23 20.15 9.93
N SER A 43 -4.61 20.71 8.79
CA SER A 43 -5.85 21.50 8.65
C SER A 43 -7.12 20.67 8.88
N TRP A 44 -7.13 19.41 8.45
CA TRP A 44 -8.24 18.50 8.70
C TRP A 44 -8.28 17.98 10.13
N VAL A 45 -7.13 17.73 10.76
CA VAL A 45 -7.03 17.05 12.06
C VAL A 45 -7.06 18.04 13.24
N LYS A 46 -6.35 19.17 13.15
CA LYS A 46 -6.26 20.17 14.24
C LYS A 46 -7.63 20.67 14.75
N PRO A 47 -8.65 20.89 13.90
CA PRO A 47 -9.98 21.30 14.39
C PRO A 47 -10.67 20.27 15.31
N TYR A 48 -10.34 18.99 15.17
CA TYR A 48 -10.89 17.92 16.01
C TYR A 48 -10.05 17.65 17.26
N ILE A 49 -8.87 18.27 17.39
CA ILE A 49 -8.01 18.12 18.56
C ILE A 49 -8.45 19.15 19.62
N PRO A 50 -8.78 18.72 20.86
CA PRO A 50 -9.08 19.64 21.95
C PRO A 50 -7.91 20.60 22.18
N VAL A 51 -8.20 21.88 22.39
CA VAL A 51 -7.21 22.97 22.55
C VAL A 51 -6.07 22.63 23.53
N ARG A 52 -6.36 21.85 24.58
CA ARG A 52 -5.38 21.39 25.58
C ARG A 52 -4.25 20.52 25.04
N TYR A 53 -4.49 19.81 23.94
CA TYR A 53 -3.53 18.92 23.28
C TYR A 53 -2.93 19.52 22.01
N ASN A 54 -3.26 20.77 21.67
CA ASN A 54 -2.68 21.44 20.51
C ASN A 54 -1.34 22.08 20.92
N PRO A 55 -0.18 21.61 20.37
CA PRO A 55 1.12 22.20 20.67
C PRO A 55 1.21 23.68 20.27
N ASP A 56 0.39 24.12 19.29
CA ASP A 56 0.30 25.53 18.87
C ASP A 56 -0.28 26.43 19.98
N THR A 57 -0.85 25.86 21.06
CA THR A 57 -1.34 26.61 22.24
C THR A 57 -0.22 26.93 23.23
N TYR A 58 0.86 26.15 23.22
CA TYR A 58 1.99 26.31 24.15
C TYR A 58 3.26 26.82 23.46
N LEU A 59 3.33 26.74 22.13
CA LEU A 59 4.45 27.22 21.33
C LEU A 59 4.01 28.40 20.45
N PRO A 60 4.81 29.48 20.35
CA PRO A 60 4.49 30.63 19.51
C PRO A 60 4.67 30.35 18.00
N PHE A 61 5.06 29.13 17.63
CA PHE A 61 5.19 28.69 16.24
C PHE A 61 4.38 27.40 16.03
N PRO A 62 3.65 27.27 14.91
CA PRO A 62 2.94 26.05 14.61
C PRO A 62 3.95 24.92 14.37
N VAL A 63 3.73 23.76 14.96
CA VAL A 63 4.56 22.57 14.68
C VAL A 63 3.93 21.80 13.52
N PRO A 64 4.48 21.89 12.29
CA PRO A 64 3.94 21.15 11.16
C PRO A 64 4.15 19.65 11.36
N GLY A 65 3.11 18.85 11.13
CA GLY A 65 3.17 17.39 11.18
C GLY A 65 2.65 16.77 12.48
N PHE A 66 2.23 17.59 13.45
CA PHE A 66 1.57 17.07 14.65
C PHE A 66 0.24 16.37 14.32
N GLY A 67 -0.54 16.92 13.38
CA GLY A 67 -1.79 16.32 12.92
C GLY A 67 -1.57 14.97 12.24
N LEU A 68 -0.44 14.79 11.54
CA LEU A 68 -0.05 13.50 10.96
C LEU A 68 0.20 12.43 12.04
N ILE A 69 0.92 12.78 13.11
CA ILE A 69 1.17 11.87 14.24
C ILE A 69 -0.15 11.49 14.91
N VAL A 70 -1.02 12.46 15.17
CA VAL A 70 -2.33 12.22 15.77
C VAL A 70 -3.20 11.34 14.88
N ALA A 71 -3.23 11.60 13.57
CA ALA A 71 -3.96 10.78 12.60
C ALA A 71 -3.46 9.33 12.61
N LEU A 72 -2.14 9.13 12.64
CA LEU A 72 -1.53 7.81 12.73
C LEU A 72 -2.00 7.08 13.99
N VAL A 73 -1.90 7.72 15.16
CA VAL A 73 -2.34 7.13 16.43
C VAL A 73 -3.84 6.78 16.40
N LEU A 74 -4.68 7.67 15.89
CA LEU A 74 -6.13 7.44 15.79
C LEU A 74 -6.45 6.26 14.86
N ILE A 75 -5.84 6.21 13.67
CA ILE A 75 -6.05 5.12 12.72
C ILE A 75 -5.60 3.79 13.31
N THR A 76 -4.44 3.76 13.98
CA THR A 76 -3.95 2.55 14.67
C THR A 76 -4.90 2.12 15.78
N LEU A 77 -5.45 3.06 16.55
CA LEU A 77 -6.40 2.76 17.63
C LEU A 77 -7.72 2.21 17.08
N ILE A 78 -8.24 2.77 15.98
CA ILE A 78 -9.41 2.24 15.28
C ILE A 78 -9.14 0.82 14.76
N GLY A 79 -7.98 0.58 14.17
CA GLY A 79 -7.54 -0.74 13.73
C GLY A 79 -7.48 -1.75 14.89
N PHE A 80 -6.87 -1.35 16.00
CA PHE A 80 -6.80 -2.15 17.22
C PHE A 80 -8.18 -2.47 17.80
N LEU A 81 -9.09 -1.50 17.86
CA LEU A 81 -10.47 -1.73 18.29
C LEU A 81 -11.18 -2.73 17.37
N THR A 82 -10.98 -2.61 16.06
CA THR A 82 -11.59 -3.50 15.06
C THR A 82 -11.08 -4.93 15.13
N ALA A 83 -9.85 -5.14 15.63
CA ALA A 83 -9.31 -6.48 15.87
C ALA A 83 -10.11 -7.26 16.93
N ASN A 84 -10.72 -6.56 17.89
CA ASN A 84 -11.55 -7.15 18.93
C ASN A 84 -12.96 -7.50 18.42
N ILE A 85 -13.62 -8.49 19.05
CA ILE A 85 -14.97 -8.98 18.69
C ILE A 85 -15.99 -7.82 18.64
N VAL A 86 -15.96 -6.94 19.64
CA VAL A 86 -16.89 -5.80 19.75
C VAL A 86 -16.67 -4.79 18.62
N GLY A 87 -15.41 -4.41 18.34
CA GLY A 87 -15.11 -3.46 17.27
C GLY A 87 -15.48 -4.02 15.90
N ARG A 88 -15.21 -5.31 15.66
CA ARG A 88 -15.65 -5.99 14.44
C ARG A 88 -17.18 -5.96 14.28
N ALA A 89 -17.92 -6.16 15.37
CA ALA A 89 -19.39 -6.10 15.34
C ALA A 89 -19.90 -4.68 15.00
N ILE A 90 -19.30 -3.63 15.59
CA ILE A 90 -19.65 -2.23 15.32
C ILE A 90 -19.38 -1.88 13.84
N VAL A 91 -18.19 -2.22 13.34
CA VAL A 91 -17.82 -1.97 11.94
C VAL A 91 -18.79 -2.69 11.00
N ASN A 92 -19.03 -3.99 11.21
CA ASN A 92 -19.97 -4.76 10.40
C ASN A 92 -21.39 -4.19 10.42
N PHE A 93 -21.85 -3.66 11.56
CA PHE A 93 -23.14 -2.98 11.65
C PHE A 93 -23.18 -1.70 10.81
N GLY A 94 -22.14 -0.87 10.89
CA GLY A 94 -21.99 0.33 10.07
C GLY A 94 -21.98 0.01 8.58
N GLU A 95 -21.23 -1.02 8.18
CA GLU A 95 -21.20 -1.48 6.78
C GLU A 95 -22.57 -1.95 6.30
N ARG A 96 -23.33 -2.66 7.14
CA ARG A 96 -24.70 -3.09 6.81
C ARG A 96 -25.65 -1.91 6.66
N LEU A 97 -25.49 -0.84 7.44
CA LEU A 97 -26.27 0.39 7.27
C LEU A 97 -25.93 1.09 5.96
N LEU A 98 -24.65 1.28 5.67
CA LEU A 98 -24.17 1.89 4.42
C LEU A 98 -24.61 1.06 3.19
N GLY A 99 -24.57 -0.27 3.29
CA GLY A 99 -24.99 -1.20 2.24
C GLY A 99 -26.48 -1.13 1.90
N ARG A 100 -27.32 -0.61 2.81
CA ARG A 100 -28.77 -0.39 2.56
C ARG A 100 -29.08 0.94 1.89
N MET A 101 -28.12 1.87 1.82
CA MET A 101 -28.33 3.16 1.16
C MET A 101 -28.13 3.01 -0.36
N PRO A 102 -29.16 3.23 -1.19
CA PRO A 102 -29.12 2.90 -2.62
C PRO A 102 -28.05 3.66 -3.41
N LEU A 103 -27.70 4.88 -2.99
CA LEU A 103 -26.65 5.72 -3.61
C LEU A 103 -25.25 5.42 -3.07
N VAL A 104 -25.10 5.17 -1.77
CA VAL A 104 -23.80 5.08 -1.10
C VAL A 104 -23.22 3.67 -1.17
N ARG A 105 -24.06 2.63 -1.22
CA ARG A 105 -23.63 1.22 -1.19
C ARG A 105 -22.63 0.86 -2.28
N GLY A 106 -22.83 1.38 -3.50
CA GLY A 106 -21.98 1.08 -4.65
C GLY A 106 -20.60 1.72 -4.51
N ILE A 107 -20.55 2.99 -4.08
CA ILE A 107 -19.30 3.72 -3.90
C ILE A 107 -18.49 3.12 -2.75
N TYR A 108 -19.13 2.85 -1.60
CA TYR A 108 -18.47 2.24 -0.44
C TYR A 108 -17.91 0.86 -0.78
N GLY A 109 -18.72 0.01 -1.44
CA GLY A 109 -18.32 -1.34 -1.83
C GLY A 109 -17.13 -1.34 -2.79
N SER A 110 -17.17 -0.52 -3.84
CA SER A 110 -16.07 -0.41 -4.81
C SER A 110 -14.78 0.08 -4.18
N LEU A 111 -14.86 1.12 -3.33
CA LEU A 111 -13.68 1.61 -2.61
C LEU A 111 -13.11 0.55 -1.69
N LYS A 112 -13.96 -0.10 -0.87
CA LYS A 112 -13.55 -1.17 0.03
C LYS A 112 -12.83 -2.30 -0.71
N GLN A 113 -13.40 -2.75 -1.83
CA GLN A 113 -12.80 -3.81 -2.66
C GLN A 113 -11.43 -3.42 -3.22
N ILE A 114 -11.25 -2.16 -3.67
CA ILE A 114 -9.96 -1.67 -4.15
C ILE A 114 -8.93 -1.72 -3.00
N PHE A 115 -9.27 -1.21 -1.82
CA PHE A 115 -8.39 -1.26 -0.66
C PHE A 115 -8.06 -2.69 -0.26
N GLU A 116 -9.04 -3.57 -0.13
CA GLU A 116 -8.83 -4.99 0.18
C GLU A 116 -7.94 -5.67 -0.86
N THR A 117 -8.09 -5.36 -2.14
CA THR A 117 -7.28 -5.95 -3.21
C THR A 117 -5.83 -5.48 -3.18
N VAL A 118 -5.60 -4.20 -2.89
CA VAL A 118 -4.26 -3.61 -2.80
C VAL A 118 -3.53 -4.07 -1.54
N LEU A 119 -4.26 -4.23 -0.42
CA LEU A 119 -3.71 -4.74 0.84
C LEU A 119 -3.66 -6.27 0.91
N SER A 120 -4.39 -6.98 0.03
CA SER A 120 -4.32 -8.44 -0.04
C SER A 120 -2.94 -8.86 -0.54
N ASN A 121 -2.20 -9.58 0.31
CA ASN A 121 -0.89 -10.14 -0.02
C ASN A 121 -1.04 -11.17 -1.16
N LYS A 122 -0.95 -10.72 -2.41
CA LYS A 122 -0.87 -11.58 -3.61
C LYS A 122 0.49 -12.30 -3.73
N GLY A 123 1.42 -12.05 -2.81
CA GLY A 123 2.82 -12.47 -2.91
C GLY A 123 3.11 -13.96 -2.68
N ASP A 124 2.18 -14.72 -2.08
CA ASP A 124 2.48 -16.09 -1.61
C ASP A 124 1.91 -17.23 -2.48
N MET A 125 1.07 -16.97 -3.48
CA MET A 125 0.40 -18.06 -4.21
C MET A 125 1.18 -18.64 -5.41
N PHE A 126 2.33 -18.09 -5.82
CA PHE A 126 3.02 -18.53 -7.05
C PHE A 126 4.55 -18.53 -7.01
N ARG A 127 5.20 -18.66 -5.84
CA ARG A 127 6.68 -18.56 -5.76
C ARG A 127 7.44 -19.86 -6.01
N GLN A 128 6.77 -21.01 -6.02
CA GLN A 128 7.45 -22.29 -6.12
C GLN A 128 6.97 -23.09 -7.34
N VAL A 129 7.92 -23.42 -8.20
CA VAL A 129 7.73 -24.25 -9.39
C VAL A 129 8.36 -25.61 -9.09
N GLY A 130 7.59 -26.68 -9.28
CA GLY A 130 8.02 -28.05 -9.15
C GLY A 130 8.10 -28.74 -10.51
N LEU A 131 8.69 -29.94 -10.51
CA LEU A 131 8.67 -30.87 -11.63
C LEU A 131 7.96 -32.14 -11.17
N VAL A 132 7.00 -32.62 -11.96
CA VAL A 132 6.32 -33.89 -11.72
C VAL A 132 6.46 -34.79 -12.94
N GLU A 133 6.60 -36.09 -12.73
CA GLU A 133 6.58 -37.06 -13.82
C GLU A 133 5.14 -37.28 -14.32
N TYR A 134 4.84 -36.77 -15.51
CA TYR A 134 3.54 -36.92 -16.16
C TYR A 134 3.69 -36.73 -17.68
N PRO A 135 3.03 -37.55 -18.54
CA PRO A 135 2.05 -38.60 -18.21
C PRO A 135 2.67 -39.99 -17.94
N ARG A 136 3.99 -40.17 -18.10
CA ARG A 136 4.68 -41.44 -17.86
C ARG A 136 6.07 -41.21 -17.26
N LYS A 137 6.62 -42.25 -16.62
CA LYS A 137 7.96 -42.22 -16.01
C LYS A 137 9.02 -41.73 -16.99
N GLY A 138 9.90 -40.85 -16.51
CA GLY A 138 10.96 -40.22 -17.31
C GLY A 138 10.52 -39.02 -18.16
N VAL A 139 9.24 -38.61 -18.12
CA VAL A 139 8.75 -37.37 -18.76
C VAL A 139 8.35 -36.38 -17.69
N TRP A 140 9.06 -35.25 -17.60
CA TRP A 140 8.86 -34.25 -16.56
C TRP A 140 8.07 -33.05 -17.08
N SER A 141 7.07 -32.63 -16.30
CA SER A 141 6.22 -31.47 -16.58
C SER A 141 6.37 -30.43 -15.48
N LEU A 142 6.39 -29.15 -15.87
CA LEU A 142 6.44 -28.02 -14.93
C LEU A 142 5.08 -27.86 -14.25
N VAL A 143 5.10 -27.66 -12.93
CA VAL A 143 3.90 -27.43 -12.13
C VAL A 143 4.12 -26.29 -11.14
N PHE A 144 3.06 -25.57 -10.81
CA PHE A 144 3.09 -24.52 -9.79
C PHE A 144 2.57 -25.08 -8.48
N VAL A 145 3.30 -24.87 -7.38
CA VAL A 145 2.87 -25.30 -6.04
C VAL A 145 1.74 -24.40 -5.57
N ALA A 146 0.55 -24.98 -5.38
CA ALA A 146 -0.67 -24.27 -5.03
C ALA A 146 -0.80 -24.14 -3.50
N SER A 147 0.16 -23.47 -2.86
CA SER A 147 0.18 -23.15 -1.42
C SER A 147 0.26 -24.36 -0.45
N GLU A 148 1.08 -24.22 0.59
CA GLU A 148 1.27 -25.20 1.67
C GLU A 148 0.17 -25.14 2.73
N LYS A 149 -1.11 -25.14 2.34
CA LYS A 149 -2.19 -25.29 3.33
C LYS A 149 -2.52 -26.76 3.51
N GLU A 150 -2.40 -27.26 4.75
CA GLU A 150 -2.92 -28.58 5.10
C GLU A 150 -4.41 -28.65 4.78
N THR A 151 -4.75 -29.55 3.86
CA THR A 151 -6.14 -29.81 3.48
C THR A 151 -6.65 -31.07 4.15
N GLU A 152 -7.96 -31.31 4.09
CA GLU A 152 -8.55 -32.60 4.52
C GLU A 152 -7.95 -33.81 3.77
N ILE A 153 -7.35 -33.58 2.60
CA ILE A 153 -6.65 -34.60 1.80
C ILE A 153 -5.35 -35.01 2.50
N ASN A 154 -4.54 -34.04 2.93
CA ASN A 154 -3.31 -34.27 3.69
C ASN A 154 -3.58 -35.11 4.96
N GLN A 155 -4.64 -34.76 5.71
CA GLN A 155 -5.01 -35.48 6.94
C GLN A 155 -5.35 -36.96 6.74
N LYS A 156 -5.77 -37.36 5.54
CA LYS A 156 -6.21 -38.74 5.25
C LYS A 156 -5.20 -39.55 4.46
N LEU A 157 -4.31 -38.89 3.72
CA LEU A 157 -3.47 -39.54 2.72
C LEU A 157 -1.98 -39.28 2.89
N ASP A 158 -1.57 -38.33 3.75
CA ASP A 158 -0.15 -38.14 4.05
C ASP A 158 0.38 -39.38 4.77
N GLN A 159 1.50 -39.89 4.27
CA GLN A 159 2.25 -40.96 4.90
C GLN A 159 3.43 -40.37 5.66
N GLU A 160 3.87 -41.05 6.73
CA GLU A 160 4.99 -40.60 7.54
C GLU A 160 6.27 -40.55 6.69
N GLY A 161 6.71 -39.34 6.33
CA GLY A 161 7.86 -39.08 5.47
C GLY A 161 7.56 -38.77 4.00
N ASP A 162 6.28 -38.78 3.57
CA ASP A 162 5.88 -38.47 2.19
C ASP A 162 4.63 -37.55 2.17
N PRO A 163 4.81 -36.23 2.41
CA PRO A 163 3.70 -35.28 2.45
C PRO A 163 3.22 -34.94 1.03
N LEU A 164 1.90 -34.98 0.81
CA LEU A 164 1.30 -34.64 -0.47
C LEU A 164 1.25 -33.12 -0.64
N ILE A 165 1.71 -32.64 -1.79
CA ILE A 165 1.68 -31.22 -2.14
C ILE A 165 0.71 -31.01 -3.29
N ALA A 166 -0.22 -30.07 -3.11
CA ALA A 166 -1.12 -29.65 -4.18
C ALA A 166 -0.35 -28.85 -5.24
N VAL A 167 -0.42 -29.30 -6.49
CA VAL A 167 0.25 -28.66 -7.62
C VAL A 167 -0.74 -28.39 -8.76
N PHE A 168 -0.56 -27.27 -9.45
CA PHE A 168 -1.31 -26.89 -10.64
C PHE A 168 -0.44 -27.10 -11.88
N MET A 169 -0.92 -27.94 -12.81
CA MET A 169 -0.30 -28.18 -14.11
C MET A 169 -1.12 -27.41 -15.17
N PRO A 170 -0.54 -26.39 -15.82
CA PRO A 170 -1.21 -25.58 -16.84
C PRO A 170 -1.44 -26.31 -18.16
#